data_AF-M5EUL7-F1
#
_entry.id   AF-M5EUL7-F1
#
_cell.length_a   1.000
_cell.length_b   1.000
_cell.length_c   1.000
_cell.angle_alpha   90.00
_cell.angle_beta   90.00
_cell.angle_gamma   90.00
#
_symmetry.space_group_name_H-M   'P 1'
#
loop_
_entity.id
_entity.type
_entity.pdbx_description
1 polymer ?
#
loop_
_entity_poly.entity_id
_entity_poly.type
_entity_poly.pdbx_seq_one_letter_code
_entity_poly.pdbx_strand_id
1 'polypeptide(L)' 'MAGLSAELTERRASSPVFDGHWSAVSDWNEASRYDMIDVFEATAMRNAMVDEEQGVFGWLQERW' A
#
# COMPACT_ATOMS: atom_id res chain seq x y z
N MET A 1 17.29 -12.31 -7.83
CA MET A 1 15.86 -12.31 -7.43
C MET A 1 15.73 -11.30 -6.32
N ALA A 2 14.95 -10.25 -6.54
CA ALA A 2 14.98 -9.02 -5.76
C ALA A 2 14.69 -9.29 -4.26
N GLY A 3 15.63 -8.92 -3.38
CA GLY A 3 15.56 -9.12 -1.93
C GLY A 3 14.50 -8.28 -1.20
N LEU A 4 13.54 -7.73 -1.94
CA LEU A 4 12.52 -6.81 -1.44
C LEU A 4 11.56 -7.48 -0.45
N SER A 5 11.45 -8.81 -0.44
CA SER A 5 10.60 -9.51 0.53
C SER A 5 11.08 -9.30 1.97
N ALA A 6 12.40 -9.28 2.22
CA ALA A 6 12.94 -9.07 3.56
C ALA A 6 12.72 -7.62 4.00
N GLU A 7 13.05 -6.68 3.12
CA GLU A 7 12.88 -5.24 3.36
C GLU A 7 11.40 -4.86 3.53
N LEU A 8 10.50 -5.44 2.74
CA LEU A 8 9.06 -5.26 2.90
C LEU A 8 8.58 -5.79 4.25
N THR A 9 9.06 -6.97 4.66
CA THR A 9 8.71 -7.57 5.96
C THR A 9 9.16 -6.66 7.10
N GLU A 10 10.38 -6.14 7.03
CA GLU A 10 10.92 -5.20 8.01
C GLU A 10 10.15 -3.86 8.02
N ARG A 11 9.83 -3.32 6.84
CA ARG A 11 9.06 -2.07 6.72
C ARG A 11 7.67 -2.20 7.31
N ARG A 12 6.99 -3.32 7.07
CA ARG A 12 5.67 -3.63 7.66
C ARG A 12 5.77 -3.82 9.17
N ALA A 13 6.79 -4.50 9.67
CA ALA A 13 6.99 -4.69 11.11
C ALA A 13 7.34 -3.39 11.85
N SER A 14 8.06 -2.47 11.20
CA SER A 14 8.52 -1.20 11.80
C SER A 14 7.49 -0.07 11.74
N SER A 15 6.46 -0.19 10.91
CA SER A 15 5.41 0.83 10.77
C SER A 15 4.03 0.20 10.64
N PRO A 16 3.20 0.24 11.70
CA PRO A 16 1.81 -0.20 11.64
C PRO A 16 0.97 0.56 10.60
N VAL A 17 1.31 1.84 10.35
CA VAL A 17 0.64 2.65 9.32
C VAL A 17 0.96 2.09 7.93
N PHE A 18 2.23 1.82 7.65
CA PHE A 18 2.63 1.22 6.38
C PHE A 18 2.05 -0.19 6.22
N ASP A 19 2.00 -0.99 7.29
CA ASP A 19 1.38 -2.33 7.22
C ASP A 19 -0.11 -2.27 6.88
N GLY A 20 -0.84 -1.30 7.47
CA GLY A 20 -2.22 -1.03 7.12
C GLY A 20 -2.38 -0.58 5.66
N HIS A 21 -1.53 0.35 5.21
CA HIS A 21 -1.52 0.81 3.82
C HIS A 21 -1.20 -0.32 2.84
N TRP A 22 -0.20 -1.13 3.14
CA TRP A 22 0.19 -2.28 2.34
C TRP A 22 -0.96 -3.28 2.23
N SER A 23 -1.60 -3.62 3.35
CA SER A 23 -2.73 -4.55 3.37
C SER A 23 -3.89 -4.04 2.51
N ALA A 24 -4.24 -2.76 2.64
CA ALA A 24 -5.30 -2.14 1.83
C ALA A 24 -4.99 -2.18 0.33
N VAL A 25 -3.76 -1.86 -0.07
CA VAL A 25 -3.36 -1.83 -1.48
C VAL A 25 -3.19 -3.24 -2.05
N SER A 26 -2.64 -4.18 -1.29
CA SER A 26 -2.37 -5.55 -1.76
C SER A 26 -3.62 -6.40 -1.96
N ASP A 27 -4.73 -6.03 -1.30
CA ASP A 27 -6.02 -6.70 -1.48
C ASP A 27 -6.74 -6.26 -2.77
N TRP A 28 -6.36 -5.11 -3.35
CA TRP A 28 -6.94 -4.63 -4.60
C TRP A 28 -6.49 -5.49 -5.78
N ASN A 29 -7.43 -5.78 -6.68
CA ASN A 29 -7.15 -6.44 -7.95
C ASN A 29 -7.96 -5.79 -9.08
N GLU A 30 -7.75 -6.26 -10.32
CA GLU A 30 -8.40 -5.68 -11.49
C GLU A 30 -9.94 -5.68 -11.42
N ALA A 31 -10.56 -6.67 -10.79
CA ALA A 31 -12.02 -6.74 -10.65
C ALA A 31 -12.54 -5.61 -9.73
N SER A 32 -11.77 -5.24 -8.70
CA SER A 32 -12.10 -4.15 -7.77
C SER A 32 -12.25 -2.79 -8.45
N ARG A 33 -11.79 -2.64 -9.69
CA ARG A 33 -12.00 -1.42 -10.50
C ARG A 33 -13.47 -1.10 -10.73
N TYR A 34 -14.33 -2.12 -10.78
CA TYR A 34 -15.75 -1.97 -11.11
C TYR A 34 -16.65 -1.97 -9.88
N ASP A 35 -16.06 -2.11 -8.68
CA ASP A 35 -16.81 -2.06 -7.44
C ASP A 35 -17.29 -0.63 -7.16
N MET A 36 -18.53 -0.51 -6.70
CA MET A 36 -19.01 0.74 -6.10
C MET A 36 -18.57 0.75 -4.64
N ILE A 37 -17.53 1.52 -4.35
CA ILE A 37 -17.00 1.73 -3.01
C ILE A 37 -17.49 3.07 -2.46
N ASP A 38 -17.48 3.21 -1.14
CA ASP A 38 -17.82 4.48 -0.52
C ASP A 38 -16.64 5.47 -0.51
N VAL A 39 -16.91 6.70 -0.08
CA VAL A 39 -15.90 7.77 -0.01
C VAL A 39 -14.80 7.47 1.02
N PHE A 40 -15.10 6.71 2.07
CA PHE A 40 -14.14 6.35 3.11
C PHE A 40 -13.14 5.34 2.55
N GLU A 41 -13.62 4.30 1.87
CA GLU A 41 -12.79 3.28 1.21
C GLU A 41 -11.92 3.92 0.11
N ALA A 42 -12.50 4.78 -0.73
CA ALA A 42 -11.76 5.49 -1.77
C ALA A 42 -10.66 6.38 -1.17
N THR A 43 -10.97 7.10 -0.09
CA THR A 43 -10.01 7.97 0.61
C THR A 43 -8.91 7.14 1.27
N ALA A 44 -9.26 6.02 1.89
CA ALA A 44 -8.31 5.11 2.51
C ALA A 44 -7.33 4.54 1.47
N MET A 45 -7.82 4.05 0.33
CA MET A 45 -6.99 3.55 -0.77
C MET A 45 -6.06 4.65 -1.32
N ARG A 46 -6.60 5.86 -1.55
CA ARG A 46 -5.80 6.99 -2.02
C ARG A 46 -4.69 7.33 -1.03
N ASN A 47 -5.01 7.44 0.26
CA ASN A 47 -4.02 7.78 1.28
C ASN A 47 -2.98 6.66 1.44
N ALA A 48 -3.40 5.39 1.42
CA ALA A 48 -2.48 4.27 1.47
C ALA A 48 -1.44 4.28 0.34
N MET A 49 -1.86 4.74 -0.85
CA MET A 49 -0.97 4.89 -1.99
C MET A 49 -0.03 6.09 -1.88
N VAL A 50 -0.55 7.28 -1.54
CA VAL A 50 0.18 8.55 -1.73
C VAL A 50 0.52 9.31 -0.44
N ASP A 51 0.39 8.67 0.72
CA ASP A 51 0.93 9.22 1.97
C ASP A 51 2.43 9.53 1.82
N GLU A 52 2.85 10.71 2.29
CA GLU A 52 4.18 11.25 2.02
C GLU A 52 5.30 10.46 2.72
N GLU A 53 5.01 9.83 3.87
CA GLU A 53 6.00 9.12 4.68
C GLU A 53 5.82 7.59 4.63
N GLN A 54 4.57 7.15 4.55
CA GLN A 54 4.14 5.76 4.69
C GLN A 54 3.35 5.27 3.47
N GLY A 55 3.37 6.01 2.36
CA GLY A 55 2.69 5.63 1.12
C GLY A 55 3.39 4.48 0.41
N VAL A 56 2.60 3.52 -0.09
CA VAL A 56 3.12 2.36 -0.82
C VAL A 56 3.76 2.77 -2.15
N PHE A 57 3.22 3.80 -2.82
CA PHE A 57 3.73 4.22 -4.12
C PHE A 57 5.16 4.77 -4.02
N GLY A 58 5.43 5.65 -3.05
CA GLY A 58 6.78 6.18 -2.82
C GLY A 58 7.79 5.07 -2.50
N TRP A 59 7.40 4.12 -1.64
CA TRP A 59 8.25 2.98 -1.29
C TRP A 59 8.62 2.13 -2.52
N LEU A 60 7.66 1.86 -3.42
CA LEU A 60 7.89 1.11 -4.65
C LEU A 60 8.81 1.88 -5.61
N GLN A 61 8.62 3.19 -5.78
CA GLN A 61 9.42 4.02 -6.69
C GLN A 61 10.91 4.04 -6.32
N GLU A 62 11.24 4.01 -5.03
CA GLU A 62 12.64 3.98 -4.56
C GLU A 62 13.35 2.65 -4.87
N ARG A 63 12.61 1.60 -5.25
CA ARG A 63 13.08 0.20 -5.32
C ARG A 63 12.92 -0.45 -6.70
N TRP A 64 12.52 0.34 -7.71
CA TRP A 64 12.32 -0.09 -9.10
C TRP A 64 13.31 0.58 -10.05
#